data_AF-A0A957RNT4-F1
#
_entry.id   AF-A0A957RNT4-F1
#
_cell.length_a   1.000
_cell.length_b   1.000
_cell.length_c   1.000
_cell.angle_alpha   90.00
_cell.angle_beta   90.00
_cell.angle_gamma   90.00
#
_symmetry.space_group_name_H-M   'P 1'
#
loop_
_entity.id
_entity.type
_entity.pdbx_description
1 polymer ?
#
loop_
_entity_poly.entity_id
_entity_poly.type
_entity_poly.pdbx_seq_one_letter_code
_entity_poly.pdbx_strand_id
1 'polypeptide(L)' 'ITAPVTFDVSVTADSDTQISGLAQATVQRATYDLQIPSAPGVADVTDDVRLELSFVATAQ' A
#
# COMPACT_ATOMS: atom_id res chain seq x y z
N ILE A 1 -7.87 -11.63 8.65
CA ILE A 1 -6.92 -11.12 9.66
C ILE A 1 -6.77 -9.63 9.44
N THR A 2 -6.64 -8.82 10.50
CA THR A 2 -6.46 -7.36 10.39
C THR A 2 -5.27 -6.94 11.23
N ALA A 3 -4.45 -6.04 10.71
CA ALA A 3 -3.27 -5.51 11.38
C ALA A 3 -3.11 -4.01 11.10
N PRO A 4 -2.63 -3.22 12.09
CA PRO A 4 -2.31 -1.82 11.87
C PRO A 4 -1.08 -1.68 10.96
N VAL A 5 -1.10 -0.70 10.07
CA VAL A 5 0.01 -0.37 9.15
C VAL A 5 0.22 1.13 9.15
N THR A 6 1.48 1.54 9.26
CA THR A 6 1.88 2.95 9.10
C THR A 6 2.29 3.19 7.66
N PHE A 7 1.76 4.25 7.06
CA PHE A 7 2.13 4.69 5.72
C PHE A 7 3.03 5.91 5.80
N ASP A 8 4.09 5.92 5.00
CA ASP A 8 4.85 7.11 4.69
C ASP A 8 4.12 7.87 3.58
N VAL A 9 3.77 9.12 3.84
CA VAL A 9 2.90 9.91 2.96
C VAL A 9 3.60 11.19 2.51
N SER A 10 3.63 11.41 1.20
CA SER A 10 3.98 12.70 0.60
C SER A 10 2.71 13.38 0.09
N VAL A 11 2.48 14.62 0.50
CA VAL A 11 1.27 15.40 0.20
C VAL A 11 1.65 16.71 -0.47
N THR A 12 0.94 17.06 -1.53
CA THR A 12 1.00 18.35 -2.21
C THR A 12 -0.31 19.10 -1.97
N ALA A 13 -0.21 20.36 -1.55
CA ALA A 13 -1.36 21.27 -1.52
C ALA A 13 -1.54 21.88 -2.92
N ASP A 14 -2.54 21.39 -3.65
CA ASP A 14 -2.79 21.81 -5.03
C ASP A 14 -3.60 23.12 -5.07
N SER A 15 -4.51 23.31 -4.12
CA SER A 15 -5.28 24.52 -3.91
C SER A 15 -5.82 24.59 -2.47
N ASP A 16 -6.50 25.68 -2.11
CA ASP A 16 -7.14 25.84 -0.80
C ASP A 16 -8.16 24.73 -0.47
N THR A 17 -8.66 24.03 -1.48
CA THR A 17 -9.70 23.01 -1.34
C THR A 17 -9.29 21.65 -1.87
N GLN A 18 -8.03 21.45 -2.26
CA GLN A 18 -7.56 20.19 -2.85
C GLN A 18 -6.14 19.84 -2.44
N ILE A 19 -5.94 18.57 -2.10
CA ILE A 19 -4.62 17.96 -1.93
C ILE A 19 -4.49 16.71 -2.81
N SER A 20 -3.27 16.41 -3.23
CA SER A 20 -2.90 15.15 -3.87
C SER A 20 -1.68 14.55 -3.19
N GLY A 21 -1.46 13.25 -3.36
CA GLY A 21 -0.31 12.62 -2.74
C GLY A 21 -0.12 11.15 -3.06
N LEU A 22 0.98 10.64 -2.53
CA LEU A 22 1.38 9.24 -2.60
C LEU A 22 1.60 8.73 -1.17
N ALA A 23 0.95 7.62 -0.83
CA ALA A 23 1.15 6.91 0.43
C ALA A 23 1.76 5.53 0.15
N GLN A 24 2.82 5.16 0.86
CA GLN A 24 3.50 3.89 0.69
C GLN A 24 3.70 3.18 2.04
N ALA A 25 3.63 1.85 2.02
CA ALA A 25 4.00 1.00 3.15
C ALA A 25 4.49 -0.35 2.63
N THR A 26 5.35 -1.03 3.40
CA THR A 26 5.70 -2.43 3.16
C THR A 26 5.08 -3.29 4.25
N VAL A 27 4.36 -4.34 3.86
CA VAL A 27 3.72 -5.29 4.78
C VAL A 27 4.18 -6.71 4.46
N GLN A 28 4.02 -7.63 5.41
CA GLN A 28 4.28 -9.05 5.20
C GLN A 28 2.97 -9.77 4.80
N ARG A 29 2.99 -10.52 3.70
CA ARG A 29 1.80 -11.31 3.28
C ARG A 29 1.42 -12.33 4.35
N ALA A 30 2.38 -12.87 5.09
CA ALA A 30 2.16 -13.81 6.18
C ALA A 30 1.34 -13.20 7.33
N THR A 31 1.44 -11.89 7.59
CA THR A 31 0.61 -11.19 8.58
C THR A 31 -0.88 -11.33 8.29
N TYR A 32 -1.25 -11.51 7.02
CA TYR A 32 -2.63 -11.61 6.57
C TYR A 32 -3.03 -13.03 6.16
N ASP A 33 -2.19 -14.04 6.46
CA ASP A 33 -2.36 -15.44 6.05
C ASP A 33 -2.55 -15.60 4.52
N LEU A 34 -1.88 -14.75 3.75
CA LEU A 34 -1.89 -14.84 2.29
C LEU A 34 -0.86 -15.87 1.84
N GLN A 35 -1.35 -17.02 1.40
CA GLN A 35 -0.55 -18.11 0.88
C GLN A 35 -0.36 -18.00 -0.63
N ILE A 36 0.83 -18.35 -1.10
CA ILE A 36 1.15 -18.36 -2.53
C ILE A 36 0.78 -19.73 -3.10
N PRO A 37 -0.19 -19.82 -4.04
CA PRO A 37 -0.51 -21.08 -4.68
C PRO A 37 0.63 -21.49 -5.62
N SER A 38 0.83 -22.80 -5.76
CA SER A 38 1.79 -23.34 -6.72
C SER A 38 1.39 -22.97 -8.15
N ALA A 39 2.24 -22.21 -8.84
CA ALA A 39 2.06 -21.84 -10.23
C ALA A 39 3.30 -22.26 -11.05
N PRO A 40 3.13 -23.00 -12.15
CA PRO A 40 4.26 -23.41 -12.99
C PRO A 40 5.07 -22.20 -13.47
N GLY A 41 6.40 -22.26 -13.30
CA GLY A 41 7.31 -21.19 -13.72
C GLY A 41 7.44 -20.01 -12.74
N VAL A 42 6.75 -20.04 -11.59
CA VAL A 42 6.94 -19.06 -10.51
C VAL A 42 7.86 -19.67 -9.46
N ALA A 43 9.05 -19.09 -9.33
CA ALA A 43 9.96 -19.38 -8.23
C ALA A 43 9.98 -18.19 -7.25
N ASP A 44 10.11 -18.51 -5.97
CA ASP A 44 10.50 -17.59 -4.89
C ASP A 44 9.72 -16.25 -4.85
N VAL A 45 8.51 -16.29 -4.26
CA VAL A 45 7.74 -15.08 -3.94
C VAL A 45 8.09 -14.60 -2.55
N THR A 46 8.60 -13.37 -2.45
CA THR A 46 8.99 -12.76 -1.17
C THR A 46 7.79 -12.51 -0.25
N ASP A 47 8.05 -12.35 1.04
CA ASP A 47 7.01 -12.04 2.03
C ASP A 47 6.62 -10.56 2.01
N ASP A 48 7.58 -9.68 1.69
CA ASP A 48 7.39 -8.23 1.61
C ASP A 48 6.54 -7.81 0.41
N VAL A 49 5.45 -7.10 0.71
CA VAL A 49 4.52 -6.53 -0.27
C VAL A 49 4.49 -5.02 -0.08
N ARG A 50 4.85 -4.27 -1.13
CA ARG A 50 4.70 -2.81 -1.15
C ARG A 50 3.28 -2.44 -1.52
N LEU A 51 2.61 -1.73 -0.61
CA LEU A 51 1.34 -1.06 -0.85
C LEU A 51 1.63 0.37 -1.27
N GLU A 52 0.95 0.83 -2.33
CA GLU A 52 1.11 2.17 -2.87
C GLU A 52 -0.27 2.73 -3.24
N LEU A 53 -0.57 3.92 -2.75
CA LEU A 53 -1.83 4.61 -2.98
C LEU A 53 -1.56 6.02 -3.50
N SER A 54 -1.97 6.28 -4.73
CA SER A 54 -2.08 7.63 -5.27
C SER A 54 -3.47 8.17 -4.95
N PHE A 55 -3.57 9.36 -4.38
CA PHE A 55 -4.86 9.92 -3.97
C PHE A 55 -5.00 11.40 -4.35
N VAL A 56 -6.26 11.82 -4.44
CA VAL A 56 -6.70 13.22 -4.47
C VAL A 56 -7.84 13.34 -3.46
N ALA A 57 -7.80 14.39 -2.64
CA ALA A 57 -8.85 14.68 -1.67
C ALA A 57 -9.30 16.14 -1.81
N THR A 58 -10.60 16.36 -1.71
CA THR A 58 -11.23 17.69 -1.79
C THR A 58 -11.90 18.05 -0.48
N ALA A 59 -11.95 19.35 -0.16
CA ALA A 59 -12.73 19.86 0.96
C ALA A 59 -14.21 19.40 0.87
N GLN A 60 -14.82 19.12 2.02
CA GLN A 60 -16.23 18.71 2.15
C GLN A 60 -17.10 19.91 2.54
#